data_AF-A0A932GLY4-F1
#
_entry.id   AF-A0A932GLY4-F1
#
_cell.length_a   1.000
_cell.length_b   1.000
_cell.length_c   1.000
_cell.angle_alpha   90.00
_cell.angle_beta   90.00
_cell.angle_gamma   90.00
#
_symmetry.space_group_name_H-M   'P 1'
#
loop_
_entity.id
_entity.type
_entity.pdbx_description
1 polymer ?
#
loop_
_entity_poly.entity_id
_entity_poly.type
_entity_poly.pdbx_seq_one_letter_code
_entity_poly.pdbx_strand_id
1 'polypeptide(L)'
;MCDFDGGTYRMAPEGRPGSGPAVMSLDDLVSYARVVADGTEWRSPNVGFIGYGQTKKADRVLLAVDTHYDHRVVEAFARALRDKGAKVDIMTVDAGPNREFEDLDEIKVVMRRRHWREEPRRWEGIPWIEELAHTQKYDLLIHGKGGPTPATDHRYEQVPWLIPAHLGSGSTTFPRALHQFINEKTWSKIWNQGRGGKVHLSDAEGTDLTFTLLEEYYGGDRRGYNEAPQGWYGHLLGHAPPPFIEKEDATGVVAGTTSHYARPFEHIKVHVERGRVEKIEGGGRYGEAWRELWEEGMKTHYPCFPRPGLFWIWEMA
;
A
#
# COMPACT_ATOMS: atom_id res chain seq x y z
N MET A 1 -32.02 -34.18 -16.75
CA MET A 1 -32.47 -34.55 -15.39
C MET A 1 -31.26 -35.10 -14.68
N CYS A 2 -30.63 -34.25 -13.88
CA CYS A 2 -29.59 -34.64 -12.93
C CYS A 2 -30.02 -33.97 -11.62
N ASP A 3 -30.35 -34.82 -10.64
CA ASP A 3 -30.91 -34.42 -9.36
C ASP A 3 -29.88 -33.65 -8.53
N PHE A 4 -30.32 -32.51 -8.00
CA PHE A 4 -29.64 -31.79 -6.94
C PHE A 4 -30.10 -32.38 -5.61
N ASP A 5 -29.26 -33.23 -5.01
CA ASP A 5 -29.50 -33.72 -3.65
C ASP A 5 -29.21 -32.60 -2.63
N GLY A 6 -30.24 -32.31 -1.82
CA GLY A 6 -30.28 -31.29 -0.79
C GLY A 6 -29.40 -31.60 0.42
N GLY A 7 -28.08 -31.53 0.23
CA GLY A 7 -27.09 -31.57 1.30
C GLY A 7 -27.06 -30.25 2.07
N THR A 8 -27.66 -30.25 3.26
CA THR A 8 -27.47 -29.23 4.31
C THR A 8 -26.01 -28.81 4.42
N TYR A 9 -25.74 -27.52 4.21
CA TYR A 9 -24.45 -26.87 4.42
C TYR A 9 -24.08 -27.04 5.90
N ARG A 10 -23.25 -28.03 6.22
CA ARG A 10 -22.56 -28.07 7.53
C ARG A 10 -21.49 -27.01 7.47
N MET A 11 -21.72 -25.94 8.24
CA MET A 11 -20.73 -24.93 8.62
C MET A 11 -19.39 -25.60 8.95
N ALA A 12 -18.32 -24.92 8.55
CA ALA A 12 -16.92 -25.34 8.63
C ALA A 12 -16.57 -26.15 9.90
N PRO A 13 -15.62 -27.11 9.81
CA PRO A 13 -15.16 -27.82 10.99
C PRO A 13 -14.64 -26.81 12.01
N GLU A 14 -15.08 -26.99 13.26
CA GLU A 14 -14.70 -26.24 14.44
C GLU A 14 -13.22 -25.86 14.38
N GLY A 15 -12.96 -24.54 14.46
CA GLY A 15 -11.61 -24.00 14.47
C GLY A 15 -10.76 -24.71 15.51
N ARG A 16 -9.53 -25.06 15.14
CA ARG A 16 -8.55 -25.65 16.06
C ARG A 16 -8.52 -24.84 17.37
N PRO A 17 -8.70 -25.47 18.55
CA PRO A 17 -8.51 -24.77 19.79
C PRO A 17 -7.02 -24.42 19.94
N GLY A 18 -6.72 -23.12 20.10
CA GLY A 18 -5.47 -22.62 20.68
C GLY A 18 -4.28 -22.44 19.74
N SER A 19 -4.19 -21.28 19.11
CA SER A 19 -3.00 -20.43 19.23
C SER A 19 -3.40 -19.00 18.88
N GLY A 20 -3.63 -18.15 19.88
CA GLY A 20 -3.46 -16.72 19.64
C GLY A 20 -2.05 -16.47 19.06
N PRO A 21 -1.82 -15.35 18.36
CA PRO A 21 -0.48 -15.03 17.86
C PRO A 21 0.53 -15.21 18.99
N ALA A 22 1.60 -15.96 18.74
CA ALA A 22 2.60 -16.24 19.75
C ALA A 22 3.06 -14.92 20.39
N VAL A 23 3.03 -14.85 21.72
CA VAL A 23 3.49 -13.66 22.43
C VAL A 23 5.01 -13.61 22.27
N MET A 24 5.48 -12.77 21.34
CA MET A 24 6.91 -12.63 21.08
C MET A 24 7.55 -11.71 22.12
N SER A 25 8.69 -12.14 22.64
CA SER A 25 9.53 -11.31 23.49
C SER A 25 10.30 -10.28 22.66
N LEU A 26 10.87 -9.28 23.32
CA LEU A 26 11.75 -8.32 22.67
C LEU A 26 12.96 -9.02 22.01
N ASP A 27 13.55 -10.01 22.67
CA ASP A 27 14.72 -10.72 22.15
C ASP A 27 14.38 -11.54 20.90
N ASP A 28 13.17 -12.11 20.83
CA ASP A 28 12.68 -12.75 19.61
C ASP A 28 12.60 -11.74 18.46
N LEU A 29 12.04 -10.56 18.71
CA LEU A 29 11.85 -9.50 17.71
C LEU A 29 13.17 -8.90 17.22
N VAL A 30 14.21 -8.83 18.08
CA VAL A 30 15.53 -8.32 17.68
C VAL A 30 16.12 -9.15 16.53
N SER A 31 15.86 -10.45 16.47
CA SER A 31 16.34 -11.29 15.36
C SER A 31 15.76 -10.87 14.00
N TYR A 32 14.46 -10.56 13.96
CA TYR A 32 13.78 -10.04 12.78
C TYR A 32 14.24 -8.61 12.43
N ALA A 33 14.38 -7.76 13.45
CA ALA A 33 14.87 -6.40 13.26
C ALA A 33 16.29 -6.35 12.70
N ARG A 34 17.17 -7.30 13.07
CA ARG A 34 18.52 -7.44 12.49
C ARG A 34 18.48 -7.75 11.00
N VAL A 35 17.58 -8.63 10.56
CA VAL A 35 17.41 -8.92 9.12
C VAL A 35 17.06 -7.66 8.34
N VAL A 36 16.16 -6.82 8.85
CA VAL A 36 15.83 -5.53 8.23
C VAL A 36 17.00 -4.55 8.31
N ALA A 37 17.66 -4.45 9.48
CA ALA A 37 18.79 -3.56 9.69
C ALA A 37 20.01 -3.89 8.79
N ASP A 38 20.14 -5.14 8.34
CA ASP A 38 21.16 -5.58 7.39
C ASP A 38 20.67 -5.56 5.93
N GLY A 39 19.35 -5.47 5.71
CA GLY A 39 18.77 -5.37 4.38
C GLY A 39 19.16 -4.08 3.67
N THR A 40 19.37 -4.15 2.35
CA THR A 40 19.59 -2.97 1.49
C THR A 40 18.49 -1.92 1.65
N GLU A 41 18.90 -0.65 1.72
CA GLU A 41 18.05 0.55 1.65
C GLU A 41 17.60 0.80 0.21
N TRP A 42 16.31 0.57 -0.06
CA TRP A 42 15.69 0.72 -1.38
C TRP A 42 14.69 1.87 -1.45
N ARG A 43 14.42 2.55 -0.32
CA ARG A 43 13.36 3.56 -0.20
C ARG A 43 11.99 3.04 -0.63
N SER A 44 11.73 1.75 -0.44
CA SER A 44 10.47 1.10 -0.81
C SER A 44 9.52 1.05 0.42
N PRO A 45 8.22 1.30 0.26
CA PRO A 45 7.25 1.11 1.34
C PRO A 45 6.87 -0.36 1.58
N ASN A 46 7.33 -1.29 0.72
CA ASN A 46 6.84 -2.65 0.69
C ASN A 46 7.66 -3.58 1.62
N VAL A 47 6.96 -4.30 2.50
CA VAL A 47 7.57 -5.29 3.39
C VAL A 47 8.35 -6.33 2.56
N GLY A 48 9.56 -6.66 3.02
CA GLY A 48 10.52 -7.51 2.30
C GLY A 48 11.56 -6.72 1.48
N PHE A 49 11.26 -5.46 1.12
CA PHE A 49 12.16 -4.57 0.40
C PHE A 49 12.66 -3.37 1.21
N ILE A 50 12.06 -3.13 2.39
CA ILE A 50 12.60 -2.18 3.38
C ILE A 50 13.90 -2.73 3.98
N GLY A 51 14.89 -1.87 4.19
CA GLY A 51 16.11 -2.22 4.92
C GLY A 51 16.88 -1.00 5.38
N TYR A 52 17.80 -1.16 6.34
CA TYR A 52 18.61 -0.06 6.93
C TYR A 52 20.12 -0.32 6.80
N GLY A 53 20.50 -1.13 5.81
CA GLY A 53 21.82 -1.75 5.66
C GLY A 53 22.97 -0.80 5.40
N GLN A 54 22.72 0.42 4.94
CA GLN A 54 23.78 1.43 4.74
C GLN A 54 24.14 2.15 6.05
N THR A 55 23.44 1.85 7.16
CA THR A 55 23.74 2.42 8.47
C THR A 55 25.11 1.98 8.98
N LYS A 56 25.94 2.97 9.34
CA LYS A 56 27.33 2.77 9.80
C LYS A 56 27.48 3.11 11.28
N LYS A 57 28.65 2.76 11.81
CA LYS A 57 29.06 3.16 13.17
C LYS A 57 29.05 4.70 13.26
N ALA A 58 28.48 5.19 14.36
CA ALA A 58 28.30 6.60 14.69
C ALA A 58 27.25 7.37 13.85
N ASP A 59 26.60 6.76 12.86
CA ASP A 59 25.44 7.35 12.18
C ASP A 59 24.38 7.73 13.23
N ARG A 60 23.78 8.91 13.07
CA ARG A 60 22.64 9.36 13.86
C ARG A 60 21.37 8.93 13.16
N VAL A 61 20.60 8.08 13.81
CA VAL A 61 19.32 7.58 13.30
C VAL A 61 18.18 8.16 14.14
N LEU A 62 17.20 8.77 13.49
CA LEU A 62 15.93 9.14 14.12
C LEU A 62 14.90 8.06 13.79
N LEU A 63 14.51 7.29 14.79
CA LEU A 63 13.37 6.38 14.69
C LEU A 63 12.12 7.11 15.20
N ALA A 64 11.35 7.68 14.28
CA ALA A 64 10.15 8.44 14.58
C ALA A 64 8.90 7.60 14.32
N VAL A 65 8.16 7.33 15.38
CA VAL A 65 6.95 6.50 15.38
C VAL A 65 5.82 7.26 16.07
N ASP A 66 4.66 6.62 16.21
CA ASP A 66 3.54 7.20 16.96
C ASP A 66 3.01 6.25 18.03
N THR A 67 2.02 6.73 18.80
CA THR A 67 1.40 6.03 19.93
C THR A 67 0.68 4.73 19.56
N HIS A 68 0.55 4.37 18.28
CA HIS A 68 -0.02 3.06 17.86
C HIS A 68 1.02 1.95 17.75
N TYR A 69 2.32 2.24 17.91
CA TYR A 69 3.36 1.22 17.89
C TYR A 69 3.49 0.52 19.25
N ASP A 70 3.68 -0.80 19.21
CA ASP A 70 4.16 -1.55 20.35
C ASP A 70 5.63 -1.20 20.60
N HIS A 71 5.93 -0.74 21.82
CA HIS A 71 7.27 -0.33 22.24
C HIS A 71 8.35 -1.41 21.98
N ARG A 72 7.99 -2.70 22.02
CA ARG A 72 8.93 -3.80 21.75
C ARG A 72 9.41 -3.81 20.31
N VAL A 73 8.55 -3.46 19.36
CA VAL A 73 8.93 -3.38 17.94
C VAL A 73 9.92 -2.23 17.73
N VAL A 74 9.61 -1.06 18.31
CA VAL A 74 10.46 0.14 18.24
C VAL A 74 11.83 -0.15 18.85
N GLU A 75 11.85 -0.74 20.05
CA GLU A 75 13.10 -1.06 20.75
C GLU A 75 13.89 -2.18 20.03
N ALA A 76 13.22 -3.14 19.38
CA ALA A 76 13.92 -4.17 18.59
C ALA A 76 14.74 -3.54 17.43
N PHE A 77 14.14 -2.60 16.69
CA PHE A 77 14.87 -1.85 15.65
C PHE A 77 15.97 -0.98 16.23
N ALA A 78 15.71 -0.26 17.33
CA ALA A 78 16.71 0.56 17.97
C ALA A 78 17.91 -0.27 18.44
N ARG A 79 17.69 -1.46 19.03
CA ARG A 79 18.75 -2.39 19.40
C ARG A 79 19.52 -2.90 18.20
N ALA A 80 18.84 -3.36 17.15
CA ALA A 80 19.49 -3.87 15.94
C ALA A 80 20.41 -2.80 15.29
N LEU A 81 20.00 -1.53 15.29
CA LEU A 81 20.82 -0.43 14.75
C LEU A 81 21.95 -0.02 15.71
N ARG A 82 21.71 -0.01 17.02
CA ARG A 82 22.75 0.22 18.04
C ARG A 82 23.82 -0.86 18.03
N ASP A 83 23.47 -2.12 17.76
CA ASP A 83 24.41 -3.23 17.57
C ASP A 83 25.37 -2.98 16.39
N LYS A 84 24.93 -2.23 15.36
CA LYS A 84 25.77 -1.75 14.25
C LYS A 84 26.63 -0.54 14.62
N GLY A 85 26.52 -0.05 15.84
CA GLY A 85 27.25 1.10 16.37
C GLY A 85 26.61 2.45 16.06
N ALA A 86 25.37 2.50 15.58
CA ALA A 86 24.63 3.74 15.35
C ALA A 86 24.17 4.39 16.67
N LYS A 87 23.95 5.70 16.65
CA LYS A 87 23.29 6.45 17.71
C LYS A 87 21.82 6.61 17.34
N VAL A 88 20.93 5.96 18.09
CA VAL A 88 19.49 5.92 17.77
C VAL A 88 18.71 6.73 18.78
N ASP A 89 18.10 7.81 18.29
CA ASP A 89 17.11 8.62 18.99
C ASP A 89 15.71 8.12 18.62
N ILE A 90 14.84 7.95 19.62
CA ILE A 90 13.45 7.51 19.43
C ILE A 90 12.53 8.70 19.71
N MET A 91 11.63 8.98 18.78
CA MET A 91 10.58 9.98 18.95
C MET A 91 9.22 9.33 18.77
N THR A 92 8.33 9.53 19.74
CA THR A 92 6.95 9.06 19.67
C THR A 92 6.03 10.26 19.58
N VAL A 93 5.25 10.35 18.50
CA VAL A 93 4.22 11.37 18.31
C VAL A 93 2.86 10.81 18.74
N ASP A 94 2.05 11.63 19.39
CA ASP A 94 0.68 11.22 19.68
C ASP A 94 -0.17 11.25 18.39
N ALA A 95 -0.60 10.07 17.93
CA ALA A 95 -1.50 9.91 16.81
C ALA A 95 -2.98 9.82 17.24
N GLY A 96 -3.27 10.14 18.51
CA GLY A 96 -4.60 10.03 19.10
C GLY A 96 -5.02 8.59 19.36
N PRO A 97 -6.27 8.37 19.78
CA PRO A 97 -6.75 7.04 20.14
C PRO A 97 -6.74 6.10 18.93
N ASN A 98 -6.35 4.85 19.16
CA ASN A 98 -6.61 3.80 18.20
C ASN A 98 -8.12 3.52 18.20
N ARG A 99 -8.81 3.90 17.12
CA ARG A 99 -10.23 3.62 16.91
C ARG A 99 -10.43 2.64 15.77
N GLU A 100 -11.59 1.98 15.79
CA GLU A 100 -12.04 1.18 14.66
C GLU A 100 -12.26 2.05 13.42
N PHE A 101 -12.08 1.45 12.25
CA PHE A 101 -12.46 2.06 10.99
C PHE A 101 -13.98 2.16 10.91
N GLU A 102 -14.47 3.21 10.25
CA GLU A 102 -15.85 3.46 9.89
C GLU A 102 -16.05 3.26 8.38
N ASP A 103 -17.31 3.19 7.96
CA ASP A 103 -17.71 2.97 6.57
C ASP A 103 -17.07 4.00 5.61
N LEU A 104 -16.89 5.24 6.04
CA LEU A 104 -16.45 6.35 5.16
C LEU A 104 -15.00 6.80 5.39
N ASP A 105 -14.22 6.09 6.20
CA ASP A 105 -12.86 6.52 6.55
C ASP A 105 -11.95 6.61 5.33
N GLU A 106 -12.01 5.62 4.44
CA GLU A 106 -11.24 5.67 3.20
C GLU A 106 -11.58 6.91 2.39
N ILE A 107 -12.86 7.16 2.13
CA ILE A 107 -13.31 8.31 1.34
C ILE A 107 -12.83 9.62 1.96
N LYS A 108 -13.02 9.80 3.27
CA LYS A 108 -12.62 11.02 3.99
C LYS A 108 -11.11 11.27 3.90
N VAL A 109 -10.31 10.20 3.86
CA VAL A 109 -8.84 10.30 3.91
C VAL A 109 -8.19 10.28 2.51
N VAL A 110 -8.79 9.61 1.53
CA VAL A 110 -8.31 9.62 0.13
C VAL A 110 -8.72 10.91 -0.56
N MET A 111 -9.99 11.31 -0.41
CA MET A 111 -10.58 12.44 -1.13
C MET A 111 -10.39 13.72 -0.35
N ARG A 112 -9.29 14.42 -0.61
CA ARG A 112 -8.90 15.62 0.14
C ARG A 112 -9.37 16.89 -0.56
N ARG A 113 -9.86 17.84 0.24
CA ARG A 113 -10.13 19.23 -0.19
C ARG A 113 -9.01 20.19 0.21
N ARG A 114 -8.10 19.75 1.09
CA ARG A 114 -6.90 20.47 1.50
C ARG A 114 -5.64 19.71 1.10
N HIS A 115 -4.53 20.43 1.01
CA HIS A 115 -3.26 19.84 0.60
C HIS A 115 -2.78 18.81 1.65
N TRP A 116 -2.14 17.73 1.19
CA TRP A 116 -1.74 16.60 2.06
C TRP A 116 -0.79 17.01 3.19
N ARG A 117 -0.03 18.10 3.03
CA ARG A 117 0.85 18.64 4.08
C ARG A 117 0.07 19.26 5.25
N GLU A 118 -1.13 19.78 4.99
CA GLU A 118 -2.00 20.35 6.02
C GLU A 118 -2.81 19.26 6.72
N GLU A 119 -3.11 18.17 6.00
CA GLU A 119 -3.84 17.00 6.50
C GLU A 119 -3.19 15.70 5.99
N PRO A 120 -2.07 15.25 6.60
CA PRO A 120 -1.43 14.00 6.22
C PRO A 120 -2.29 12.79 6.64
N ARG A 121 -2.20 11.68 5.90
CA ARG A 121 -2.94 10.47 6.29
C ARG A 121 -2.31 9.84 7.52
N ARG A 122 -3.11 9.08 8.28
CA ARG A 122 -2.69 8.40 9.52
C ARG A 122 -1.46 7.49 9.37
N TRP A 123 -1.15 7.00 8.17
CA TRP A 123 -0.01 6.12 7.91
C TRP A 123 1.15 6.79 7.14
N GLU A 124 0.93 7.97 6.56
CA GLU A 124 1.97 8.71 5.85
C GLU A 124 2.99 9.30 6.82
N GLY A 125 4.15 9.71 6.30
CA GLY A 125 5.10 10.50 7.05
C GLY A 125 4.52 11.85 7.47
N ILE A 126 4.96 12.36 8.62
CA ILE A 126 4.56 13.64 9.18
C ILE A 126 5.59 14.71 8.75
N PRO A 127 5.20 15.75 7.97
CA PRO A 127 6.15 16.67 7.36
C PRO A 127 7.12 17.37 8.32
N TRP A 128 6.67 17.77 9.52
CA TRP A 128 7.55 18.46 10.48
C TRP A 128 8.64 17.53 11.06
N ILE A 129 8.40 16.21 11.09
CA ILE A 129 9.40 15.22 11.51
C ILE A 129 10.48 15.10 10.44
N GLU A 130 10.09 15.11 9.16
CA GLU A 130 11.01 15.11 8.03
C GLU A 130 11.90 16.37 8.05
N GLU A 131 11.31 17.53 8.36
CA GLU A 131 12.05 18.78 8.55
C GLU A 131 12.98 18.73 9.77
N LEU A 132 12.51 18.18 10.89
CA LEU A 132 13.34 17.98 12.09
C LEU A 132 14.55 17.10 11.79
N ALA A 133 14.35 15.97 11.11
CA ALA A 133 15.42 15.05 10.77
C ALA A 133 16.50 15.73 9.91
N HIS A 134 16.05 16.50 8.91
CA HIS A 134 16.93 17.28 8.04
C HIS A 134 17.68 18.38 8.81
N THR A 135 16.98 19.22 9.58
CA THR A 135 17.58 20.35 10.31
C THR A 135 18.55 19.91 11.39
N GLN A 136 18.25 18.80 12.07
CA GLN A 136 19.12 18.20 13.09
C GLN A 136 20.22 17.30 12.51
N LYS A 137 20.29 17.17 11.18
CA LYS A 137 21.32 16.41 10.45
C LYS A 137 21.41 14.96 10.91
N TYR A 138 20.27 14.26 10.93
CA TYR A 138 20.27 12.81 11.05
C TYR A 138 20.75 12.16 9.75
N ASP A 139 21.53 11.10 9.88
CA ASP A 139 22.06 10.33 8.74
C ASP A 139 21.00 9.40 8.14
N LEU A 140 20.01 8.99 8.93
CA LEU A 140 18.85 8.18 8.51
C LEU A 140 17.61 8.58 9.31
N LEU A 141 16.51 8.87 8.61
CA LEU A 141 15.16 8.94 9.17
C LEU A 141 14.43 7.62 8.93
N ILE A 142 13.97 6.97 10.00
CA ILE A 142 13.06 5.83 9.92
C ILE A 142 11.68 6.30 10.36
N HIS A 143 10.75 6.42 9.41
CA HIS A 143 9.45 7.04 9.65
C HIS A 143 8.38 6.57 8.64
N GLY A 144 7.11 6.67 9.03
CA GLY A 144 5.97 6.27 8.20
C GLY A 144 5.59 4.79 8.34
N LYS A 145 4.27 4.54 8.39
CA LYS A 145 3.68 3.19 8.50
C LYS A 145 3.33 2.58 7.15
N GLY A 146 3.32 3.39 6.10
CA GLY A 146 2.94 2.99 4.75
C GLY A 146 2.77 4.19 3.83
N GLY A 147 2.26 3.94 2.62
CA GLY A 147 2.04 4.98 1.63
C GLY A 147 3.32 5.40 0.91
N PRO A 148 3.29 6.50 0.13
CA PRO A 148 4.42 6.92 -0.67
C PRO A 148 5.60 7.37 0.20
N THR A 149 6.81 6.89 -0.12
CA THR A 149 8.04 7.44 0.45
C THR A 149 8.25 8.88 -0.05
N PRO A 150 8.41 9.87 0.83
CA PRO A 150 8.61 11.26 0.43
C PRO A 150 9.92 11.43 -0.36
N ALA A 151 9.95 12.42 -1.25
CA ALA A 151 11.18 12.84 -1.93
C ALA A 151 12.02 13.66 -0.96
N THR A 152 13.09 13.07 -0.43
CA THR A 152 13.99 13.70 0.55
C THR A 152 15.44 13.55 0.11
N ASP A 153 16.24 14.58 0.35
CA ASP A 153 17.68 14.57 0.04
C ASP A 153 18.49 13.73 1.05
N HIS A 154 17.91 13.45 2.23
CA HIS A 154 18.47 12.58 3.25
C HIS A 154 17.93 11.14 3.13
N ARG A 155 18.67 10.17 3.70
CA ARG A 155 18.23 8.76 3.75
C ARG A 155 16.95 8.65 4.56
N TYR A 156 15.95 8.01 3.97
CA TYR A 156 14.62 7.82 4.54
C TYR A 156 14.18 6.40 4.25
N GLU A 157 13.71 5.69 5.28
CA GLU A 157 13.12 4.36 5.14
C GLU A 157 11.86 4.24 6.02
N GLN A 158 10.95 3.36 5.62
CA GLN A 158 9.69 3.13 6.36
C GLN A 158 9.82 2.11 7.50
N VAL A 159 8.82 2.06 8.37
CA VAL A 159 8.73 1.10 9.48
C VAL A 159 7.27 0.60 9.65
N PRO A 160 6.70 -0.16 8.70
CA PRO A 160 5.28 -0.56 8.68
C PRO A 160 4.89 -1.60 9.75
N TRP A 161 5.80 -1.99 10.64
CA TRP A 161 5.56 -2.98 11.67
C TRP A 161 5.08 -2.33 12.96
N LEU A 162 3.77 -2.31 13.18
CA LEU A 162 3.17 -1.67 14.36
C LEU A 162 3.18 -2.58 15.60
N ILE A 163 3.02 -3.89 15.41
CA ILE A 163 2.88 -4.86 16.51
C ILE A 163 3.84 -6.05 16.32
N PRO A 164 4.17 -6.82 17.38
CA PRO A 164 5.10 -7.94 17.31
C PRO A 164 4.76 -8.96 16.22
N ALA A 165 3.48 -9.25 16.03
CA ALA A 165 3.04 -10.20 15.00
C ALA A 165 3.33 -9.72 13.56
N HIS A 166 3.37 -8.41 13.32
CA HIS A 166 3.78 -7.89 12.01
C HIS A 166 5.28 -8.15 11.81
N LEU A 167 6.11 -7.71 12.77
CA LEU A 167 7.57 -7.83 12.66
C LEU A 167 8.02 -9.28 12.59
N GLY A 168 7.44 -10.14 13.45
CA GLY A 168 7.71 -11.56 13.49
C GLY A 168 7.06 -12.39 12.39
N SER A 169 6.38 -11.76 11.43
CA SER A 169 5.80 -12.49 10.30
C SER A 169 6.90 -12.96 9.33
N GLY A 170 6.65 -14.08 8.65
CA GLY A 170 7.58 -14.63 7.66
C GLY A 170 7.81 -13.71 6.45
N SER A 171 6.98 -12.69 6.22
CA SER A 171 7.20 -11.71 5.15
C SER A 171 8.38 -10.78 5.44
N THR A 172 8.68 -10.50 6.72
CA THR A 172 9.83 -9.69 7.14
C THR A 172 11.16 -10.36 6.75
N THR A 173 11.23 -11.68 6.90
CA THR A 173 12.45 -12.48 6.69
C THR A 173 12.42 -13.28 5.40
N PHE A 174 11.42 -13.06 4.55
CA PHE A 174 11.32 -13.76 3.27
C PHE A 174 12.57 -13.51 2.43
N PRO A 175 13.18 -14.54 1.82
CA PRO A 175 14.45 -14.39 1.12
C PRO A 175 14.38 -13.33 0.00
N ARG A 176 15.10 -12.23 0.18
CA ARG A 176 15.00 -11.07 -0.71
C ARG A 176 15.31 -11.39 -2.16
N ALA A 177 16.36 -12.18 -2.42
CA ALA A 177 16.72 -12.58 -3.79
C ALA A 177 15.59 -13.36 -4.48
N LEU A 178 14.87 -14.20 -3.73
CA LEU A 178 13.70 -14.90 -4.25
C LEU A 178 12.54 -13.93 -4.48
N HIS A 179 12.32 -12.98 -3.58
CA HIS A 179 11.27 -11.96 -3.74
C HIS A 179 11.51 -11.10 -4.98
N GLN A 180 12.76 -10.65 -5.19
CA GLN A 180 13.17 -9.91 -6.39
C GLN A 180 12.91 -10.74 -7.64
N PHE A 181 13.36 -12.00 -7.66
CA PHE A 181 13.16 -12.87 -8.80
C PHE A 181 11.68 -13.07 -9.15
N ILE A 182 10.81 -13.25 -8.15
CA ILE A 182 9.35 -13.32 -8.38
C ILE A 182 8.85 -12.04 -9.05
N ASN A 183 9.24 -10.87 -8.52
CA ASN A 183 8.82 -9.58 -9.07
C ASN A 183 9.33 -9.38 -10.50
N GLU A 184 10.61 -9.65 -10.77
CA GLU A 184 11.21 -9.58 -12.10
C GLU A 184 10.50 -10.50 -13.09
N LYS A 185 10.19 -11.73 -12.69
CA LYS A 185 9.50 -12.70 -13.55
C LYS A 185 8.07 -12.26 -13.84
N THR A 186 7.32 -11.84 -12.84
CA THR A 186 5.97 -11.31 -13.02
C THR A 186 5.99 -10.07 -13.91
N TRP A 187 6.85 -9.10 -13.61
CA TRP A 187 6.95 -7.86 -14.38
C TRP A 187 7.36 -8.09 -15.82
N SER A 188 8.28 -9.03 -16.09
CA SER A 188 8.73 -9.33 -17.45
C SER A 188 7.60 -9.74 -18.39
N LYS A 189 6.50 -10.31 -17.85
CA LYS A 189 5.31 -10.64 -18.64
C LYS A 189 4.57 -9.39 -19.07
N ILE A 190 4.33 -8.46 -18.14
CA ILE A 190 3.64 -7.20 -18.42
C ILE A 190 4.51 -6.33 -19.34
N TRP A 191 5.78 -6.11 -18.98
CA TRP A 191 6.66 -5.18 -19.68
C TRP A 191 7.07 -5.64 -21.08
N ASN A 192 7.49 -6.90 -21.23
CA ASN A 192 8.05 -7.40 -22.49
C ASN A 192 7.02 -8.07 -23.41
N GLN A 193 5.90 -8.53 -22.86
CA GLN A 193 4.91 -9.32 -23.61
C GLN A 193 3.51 -8.71 -23.59
N GLY A 194 3.26 -7.70 -22.74
CA GLY A 194 1.93 -7.14 -22.54
C GLY A 194 1.52 -6.09 -23.56
N ARG A 195 2.46 -5.49 -24.30
CA ARG A 195 2.19 -4.40 -25.26
C ARG A 195 1.10 -4.78 -26.27
N GLY A 196 0.03 -3.98 -26.33
CA GLY A 196 -1.14 -4.23 -27.17
C GLY A 196 -2.03 -5.41 -26.72
N GLY A 197 -1.66 -6.09 -25.63
CA GLY A 197 -2.40 -7.20 -25.06
C GLY A 197 -3.68 -6.75 -24.37
N LYS A 198 -4.70 -7.63 -24.41
CA LYS A 198 -5.95 -7.43 -23.67
C LYS A 198 -5.89 -8.16 -22.33
N VAL A 199 -6.21 -7.44 -21.27
CA VAL A 199 -6.37 -7.98 -19.93
C VAL A 199 -7.86 -8.17 -19.68
N HIS A 200 -8.21 -9.33 -19.13
CA HIS A 200 -9.53 -9.64 -18.61
C HIS A 200 -9.39 -10.01 -17.13
N LEU A 201 -10.07 -9.26 -16.27
CA LEU A 201 -10.09 -9.44 -14.83
C LEU A 201 -11.51 -9.85 -14.41
N SER A 202 -11.63 -10.99 -13.72
CA SER A 202 -12.91 -11.45 -13.18
C SER A 202 -12.75 -12.12 -11.82
N ASP A 203 -13.76 -12.01 -10.96
CA ASP A 203 -13.81 -12.69 -9.67
C ASP A 203 -15.23 -13.16 -9.30
N ALA A 204 -15.35 -13.83 -8.16
CA ALA A 204 -16.62 -14.38 -7.68
C ALA A 204 -17.59 -13.34 -7.09
N GLU A 205 -17.11 -12.13 -6.76
CA GLU A 205 -17.96 -11.01 -6.34
C GLU A 205 -18.63 -10.33 -7.54
N GLY A 206 -18.27 -10.71 -8.77
CA GLY A 206 -18.89 -10.24 -10.01
C GLY A 206 -18.13 -9.12 -10.70
N THR A 207 -16.85 -8.91 -10.36
CA THR A 207 -15.95 -8.16 -11.23
C THR A 207 -15.86 -8.86 -12.58
N ASP A 208 -15.96 -8.08 -13.64
CA ASP A 208 -15.76 -8.49 -15.03
C ASP A 208 -15.33 -7.25 -15.82
N LEU A 209 -14.02 -7.05 -15.93
CA LEU A 209 -13.42 -5.86 -16.51
C LEU A 209 -12.43 -6.26 -17.61
N THR A 210 -12.49 -5.59 -18.75
CA THR A 210 -11.50 -5.73 -19.83
C THR A 210 -10.82 -4.40 -20.10
N PHE A 211 -9.52 -4.43 -20.39
CA PHE A 211 -8.76 -3.26 -20.85
C PHE A 211 -7.56 -3.67 -21.71
N THR A 212 -7.03 -2.74 -22.50
CA THR A 212 -5.82 -2.94 -23.30
C THR A 212 -4.60 -2.36 -22.61
N LEU A 213 -3.49 -3.09 -22.64
CA LEU A 213 -2.16 -2.57 -22.30
C LEU A 213 -1.63 -1.75 -23.47
N LEU A 214 -2.09 -0.50 -23.57
CA LEU A 214 -1.80 0.40 -24.68
C LEU A 214 -0.30 0.66 -24.83
N GLU A 215 0.20 0.74 -26.07
CA GLU A 215 1.62 0.96 -26.39
C GLU A 215 2.17 2.22 -25.71
N GLU A 216 1.35 3.26 -25.60
CA GLU A 216 1.68 4.54 -24.98
C GLU A 216 1.96 4.46 -23.48
N TYR A 217 1.62 3.35 -22.81
CA TYR A 217 2.00 3.13 -21.42
C TYR A 217 3.47 2.78 -21.24
N TYR A 218 4.11 2.28 -22.28
CA TYR A 218 5.45 1.70 -22.20
C TYR A 218 6.56 2.71 -22.52
N GLY A 219 6.28 4.01 -22.36
CA GLY A 219 7.27 5.09 -22.45
C GLY A 219 8.24 5.14 -21.27
N GLY A 220 7.89 4.52 -20.14
CA GLY A 220 8.74 4.43 -18.94
C GLY A 220 8.79 5.69 -18.07
N ASP A 221 8.00 6.71 -18.41
CA ASP A 221 7.86 7.98 -17.69
C ASP A 221 6.79 7.93 -16.58
N ARG A 222 6.03 6.84 -16.52
CA ARG A 222 4.95 6.63 -15.55
C ARG A 222 5.45 6.05 -14.24
N ARG A 223 4.83 6.49 -13.16
CA ARG A 223 5.16 6.09 -11.80
C ARG A 223 5.06 4.57 -11.63
N GLY A 224 6.18 3.87 -11.48
CA GLY A 224 6.21 2.42 -11.27
C GLY A 224 5.88 1.56 -12.49
N TYR A 225 5.57 2.17 -13.63
CA TYR A 225 5.28 1.48 -14.88
C TYR A 225 6.41 1.75 -15.89
N ASN A 226 7.55 1.10 -15.68
CA ASN A 226 8.75 1.27 -16.50
C ASN A 226 9.54 -0.06 -16.61
N GLU A 227 10.61 -0.08 -17.40
CA GLU A 227 11.40 -1.30 -17.67
C GLU A 227 11.97 -1.96 -16.41
N ALA A 228 12.30 -1.15 -15.40
CA ALA A 228 13.03 -1.57 -14.22
C ALA A 228 12.34 -0.99 -12.96
N PRO A 229 11.23 -1.59 -12.48
CA PRO A 229 10.42 -1.01 -11.43
C PRO A 229 10.92 -1.44 -10.03
N GLN A 230 12.24 -1.48 -9.78
CA GLN A 230 12.78 -2.04 -8.52
C GLN A 230 12.21 -1.34 -7.27
N GLY A 231 11.99 -0.02 -7.32
CA GLY A 231 11.37 0.74 -6.22
C GLY A 231 9.91 0.35 -5.93
N TRP A 232 9.30 -0.45 -6.80
CA TRP A 232 7.91 -0.89 -6.78
C TRP A 232 7.75 -2.40 -6.59
N TYR A 233 8.84 -3.14 -6.37
CA TYR A 233 8.71 -4.56 -6.05
C TYR A 233 7.85 -4.74 -4.79
N GLY A 234 6.98 -5.75 -4.83
CA GLY A 234 5.89 -5.96 -3.87
C GLY A 234 4.59 -5.22 -4.22
N HIS A 235 4.58 -4.41 -5.28
CA HIS A 235 3.41 -3.65 -5.75
C HIS A 235 3.52 -3.35 -7.27
N LEU A 236 3.51 -4.42 -8.09
CA LEU A 236 3.73 -4.33 -9.54
C LEU A 236 2.44 -4.00 -10.30
N LEU A 237 2.48 -3.02 -11.20
CA LEU A 237 1.27 -2.45 -11.79
C LEU A 237 0.79 -3.19 -13.06
N GLY A 238 -0.34 -3.89 -12.98
CA GLY A 238 -1.08 -4.48 -14.10
C GLY A 238 -1.80 -3.49 -15.02
N HIS A 239 -1.99 -2.23 -14.62
CA HIS A 239 -2.46 -1.11 -15.46
C HIS A 239 -1.65 0.14 -15.14
N ALA A 240 -1.44 1.00 -16.14
CA ALA A 240 -0.53 2.12 -16.02
C ALA A 240 -1.18 3.32 -15.30
N PRO A 241 -0.49 3.94 -14.32
CA PRO A 241 -1.04 5.08 -13.58
C PRO A 241 -1.05 6.36 -14.43
N PRO A 242 -1.65 7.45 -13.90
CA PRO A 242 -1.66 8.75 -14.57
C PRO A 242 -0.27 9.19 -15.06
N PRO A 243 -0.19 9.93 -16.17
CA PRO A 243 -1.30 10.58 -16.89
C PRO A 243 -2.11 9.66 -17.81
N PHE A 244 -3.45 9.71 -17.77
CA PHE A 244 -4.27 8.88 -18.66
C PHE A 244 -4.35 9.47 -20.08
N ILE A 245 -4.70 8.64 -21.05
CA ILE A 245 -4.76 9.02 -22.47
C ILE A 245 -6.18 8.91 -23.03
N GLU A 246 -6.49 9.59 -24.12
CA GLU A 246 -7.86 9.53 -24.69
C GLU A 246 -8.29 8.12 -25.12
N LYS A 247 -7.30 7.26 -25.38
CA LYS A 247 -7.45 5.86 -25.81
C LYS A 247 -7.78 4.88 -24.69
N GLU A 248 -7.90 5.33 -23.42
CA GLU A 248 -8.36 4.46 -22.33
C GLU A 248 -9.62 3.69 -22.76
N ASP A 249 -9.55 2.36 -22.73
CA ASP A 249 -10.61 1.47 -23.23
C ASP A 249 -11.10 0.49 -22.16
N ALA A 250 -10.72 0.70 -20.90
CA ALA A 250 -11.17 -0.16 -19.83
C ALA A 250 -12.68 -0.06 -19.65
N THR A 251 -13.37 -1.18 -19.82
CA THR A 251 -14.84 -1.25 -19.78
C THR A 251 -15.28 -2.51 -19.05
N GLY A 252 -16.34 -2.40 -18.26
CA GLY A 252 -16.93 -3.51 -17.53
C GLY A 252 -17.40 -3.11 -16.13
N VAL A 253 -17.30 -4.04 -15.19
CA VAL A 253 -17.76 -3.87 -13.81
C VAL A 253 -16.64 -4.26 -12.85
N VAL A 254 -16.39 -3.42 -11.85
CA VAL A 254 -15.63 -3.77 -10.65
C VAL A 254 -16.62 -3.93 -9.51
N ALA A 255 -16.60 -5.07 -8.83
CA ALA A 255 -17.54 -5.37 -7.77
C ALA A 255 -16.81 -5.76 -6.48
N GLY A 256 -17.44 -5.50 -5.34
CA GLY A 256 -16.94 -6.06 -4.10
C GLY A 256 -17.65 -5.62 -2.83
N THR A 257 -17.12 -6.08 -1.71
CA THR A 257 -17.68 -5.84 -0.37
C THR A 257 -16.69 -5.15 0.58
N THR A 258 -15.48 -4.84 0.10
CA THR A 258 -14.41 -4.23 0.89
C THR A 258 -13.66 -3.20 0.05
N SER A 259 -13.01 -2.25 0.71
CA SER A 259 -12.08 -1.32 0.09
C SER A 259 -10.71 -1.38 0.75
N HIS A 260 -9.82 -0.43 0.41
CA HIS A 260 -8.44 -0.47 0.87
C HIS A 260 -8.33 -0.38 2.41
N TYR A 261 -9.13 0.48 3.05
CA TYR A 261 -9.18 0.59 4.51
C TYR A 261 -10.50 1.25 4.98
N ALA A 262 -11.58 0.48 4.95
CA ALA A 262 -12.84 0.85 5.60
C ALA A 262 -13.44 -0.41 6.23
N ARG A 263 -14.57 -0.25 6.94
CA ARG A 263 -15.40 -1.41 7.25
C ARG A 263 -15.91 -2.05 5.95
N PRO A 264 -16.09 -3.38 5.93
CA PRO A 264 -16.84 -4.02 4.86
C PRO A 264 -18.21 -3.34 4.69
N PHE A 265 -18.64 -3.21 3.45
CA PHE A 265 -19.90 -2.57 3.06
C PHE A 265 -20.77 -3.55 2.27
N GLU A 266 -22.04 -3.19 2.12
CA GLU A 266 -22.95 -3.93 1.25
C GLU A 266 -22.39 -4.01 -0.17
N HIS A 267 -22.62 -5.12 -0.86
CA HIS A 267 -22.08 -5.33 -2.21
C HIS A 267 -22.27 -4.11 -3.12
N ILE A 268 -21.17 -3.65 -3.70
CA ILE A 268 -21.12 -2.52 -4.62
C ILE A 268 -20.76 -3.01 -6.01
N LYS A 269 -21.34 -2.39 -7.03
CA LYS A 269 -20.92 -2.54 -8.43
C LYS A 269 -20.61 -1.18 -9.01
N VAL A 270 -19.42 -1.07 -9.57
CA VAL A 270 -18.92 0.14 -10.20
C VAL A 270 -18.74 -0.16 -11.69
N HIS A 271 -19.58 0.44 -12.52
CA HIS A 271 -19.51 0.31 -13.96
C HIS A 271 -18.49 1.30 -14.52
N VAL A 272 -17.55 0.78 -15.29
CA VAL A 272 -16.47 1.55 -15.91
C VAL A 272 -16.70 1.58 -17.42
N GLU A 273 -16.56 2.75 -18.03
CA GLU A 273 -16.47 2.91 -19.47
C GLU A 273 -15.27 3.79 -19.83
N ARG A 274 -14.45 3.30 -20.76
CA ARG A 274 -13.26 4.01 -21.25
C ARG A 274 -12.37 4.52 -20.10
N GLY A 275 -12.08 3.64 -19.15
CA GLY A 275 -11.21 3.94 -18.01
C GLY A 275 -11.83 4.77 -16.90
N ARG A 276 -13.11 5.15 -16.96
CA ARG A 276 -13.76 5.99 -15.94
C ARG A 276 -15.04 5.36 -15.43
N VAL A 277 -15.31 5.50 -14.13
CA VAL A 277 -16.59 5.14 -13.54
C VAL A 277 -17.72 5.98 -14.16
N GLU A 278 -18.79 5.32 -14.61
CA GLU A 278 -20.00 5.96 -15.16
C GLU A 278 -21.24 5.67 -14.32
N LYS A 279 -21.24 4.61 -13.50
CA LYS A 279 -22.38 4.23 -12.66
C LYS A 279 -21.93 3.47 -11.43
N ILE A 280 -22.57 3.72 -10.30
CA ILE A 280 -22.33 3.03 -9.03
C ILE A 280 -23.66 2.49 -8.48
N GLU A 281 -23.77 1.18 -8.32
CA GLU A 281 -24.93 0.47 -7.78
C GLU A 281 -24.60 -0.16 -6.42
N GLY A 282 -25.55 -0.17 -5.49
CA GLY A 282 -25.35 -0.76 -4.16
C GLY A 282 -24.36 0.03 -3.30
N GLY A 283 -23.61 -0.68 -2.46
CA GLY A 283 -22.58 -0.10 -1.59
C GLY A 283 -23.07 0.48 -0.26
N GLY A 284 -24.38 0.45 0.01
CA GLY A 284 -24.97 1.15 1.15
C GLY A 284 -24.48 2.60 1.26
N ARG A 285 -24.13 3.02 2.49
CA ARG A 285 -23.59 4.36 2.77
C ARG A 285 -22.29 4.67 2.03
N TYR A 286 -21.44 3.68 1.81
CA TYR A 286 -20.18 3.84 1.09
C TYR A 286 -20.43 4.14 -0.40
N GLY A 287 -21.36 3.39 -1.01
CA GLY A 287 -21.79 3.63 -2.39
C GLY A 287 -22.50 4.97 -2.59
N GLU A 288 -23.30 5.41 -1.60
CA GLU A 288 -23.92 6.75 -1.61
C GLU A 288 -22.85 7.86 -1.62
N ALA A 289 -21.86 7.77 -0.74
CA ALA A 289 -20.77 8.74 -0.70
C ALA A 289 -19.92 8.75 -1.98
N TRP A 290 -19.73 7.59 -2.63
CA TRP A 290 -19.11 7.52 -3.96
C TRP A 290 -19.93 8.24 -5.03
N ARG A 291 -21.26 8.06 -5.03
CA ARG A 291 -22.16 8.75 -5.98
C ARG A 291 -22.10 10.26 -5.81
N GLU A 292 -22.15 10.76 -4.56
CA GLU A 292 -22.03 12.19 -4.27
C GLU A 292 -20.71 12.78 -4.80
N LEU A 293 -19.59 12.08 -4.57
CA LEU A 293 -18.28 12.51 -5.05
C LEU A 293 -18.14 12.41 -6.56
N TRP A 294 -18.77 11.42 -7.18
CA TRP A 294 -18.78 11.27 -8.63
C TRP A 294 -19.52 12.46 -9.27
N GLU A 295 -20.69 12.81 -8.75
CA GLU A 295 -21.47 13.98 -9.17
C GLU A 295 -20.72 15.31 -8.97
N GLU A 296 -20.00 15.46 -7.86
CA GLU A 296 -19.13 16.61 -7.61
C GLU A 296 -17.96 16.65 -8.62
N GLY A 297 -17.26 15.52 -8.77
CA GLY A 297 -16.07 15.38 -9.60
C GLY A 297 -16.32 15.61 -11.08
N MET A 298 -17.49 15.25 -11.59
CA MET A 298 -17.89 15.47 -12.99
C MET A 298 -17.88 16.96 -13.41
N LYS A 299 -17.85 17.88 -12.45
CA LYS A 299 -17.78 19.34 -12.68
C LYS A 299 -16.34 19.86 -12.78
N THR A 300 -15.34 18.99 -12.60
CA THR A 300 -13.92 19.36 -12.55
C THR A 300 -13.11 18.58 -13.57
N HIS A 301 -12.15 19.23 -14.22
CA HIS A 301 -11.19 18.60 -15.13
C HIS A 301 -9.78 18.73 -14.58
N TYR A 302 -9.17 17.60 -14.22
CA TYR A 302 -7.78 17.54 -13.75
C TYR A 302 -6.78 17.52 -14.90
N PRO A 303 -5.64 18.23 -14.82
CA PRO A 303 -4.69 18.34 -15.94
C PRO A 303 -4.14 17.02 -16.49
N CYS A 304 -4.06 15.98 -15.66
CA CYS A 304 -3.53 14.66 -16.04
C CYS A 304 -4.60 13.71 -16.62
N PHE A 305 -5.86 14.14 -16.69
CA PHE A 305 -6.98 13.33 -17.18
C PHE A 305 -7.46 13.84 -18.54
N PRO A 306 -7.87 12.96 -19.47
CA PRO A 306 -8.30 13.35 -20.80
C PRO A 306 -9.72 13.95 -20.83
N ARG A 307 -10.54 13.70 -19.79
CA ARG A 307 -11.91 14.23 -19.68
C ARG A 307 -12.19 14.70 -18.24
N PRO A 308 -13.21 15.56 -18.04
CA PRO A 308 -13.71 15.89 -16.70
C PRO A 308 -14.11 14.64 -15.90
N GLY A 309 -14.17 14.77 -14.58
CA GLY A 309 -14.55 13.69 -13.68
C GLY A 309 -13.39 13.14 -12.84
N LEU A 310 -13.78 12.58 -11.70
CA LEU A 310 -12.96 11.74 -10.84
C LEU A 310 -13.13 10.26 -11.22
N PHE A 311 -12.53 9.36 -10.45
CA PHE A 311 -12.73 7.91 -10.53
C PHE A 311 -12.39 7.31 -11.90
N TRP A 312 -11.21 7.67 -12.39
CA TRP A 312 -10.54 6.89 -13.42
C TRP A 312 -9.89 5.65 -12.79
N ILE A 313 -9.78 4.57 -13.57
CA ILE A 313 -8.94 3.42 -13.19
C ILE A 313 -7.52 3.94 -13.06
N TRP A 314 -7.06 4.05 -11.82
CA TRP A 314 -5.76 4.62 -11.49
C TRP A 314 -4.67 3.58 -11.45
N GLU A 315 -4.86 2.55 -10.63
CA GLU A 315 -3.88 1.49 -10.46
C GLU A 315 -4.60 0.17 -10.39
N MET A 316 -3.98 -0.84 -11.00
CA MET A 316 -4.25 -2.25 -10.74
C MET A 316 -2.90 -2.84 -10.41
N ALA A 317 -2.72 -3.34 -9.19
CA ALA A 317 -1.44 -3.79 -8.65
C ALA A 317 -1.52 -5.24 -8.15
#